data_AF-A0A1S4BV01-F1
#
_entry.id   AF-A0A1S4BV01-F1
#
_cell.length_a   1.000
_cell.length_b   1.000
_cell.length_c   1.000
_cell.angle_alpha   90.00
_cell.angle_beta   90.00
_cell.angle_gamma   90.00
#
_symmetry.space_group_name_H-M   'P 1'
#
loop_
_entity.id
_entity.type
_entity.pdbx_description
1 polymer ?
#
loop_
_entity_poly.entity_id
_entity_poly.type
_entity_poly.pdbx_seq_one_letter_code
_entity_poly.pdbx_strand_id
1 'polypeptide(L)'
;MCIVSDRHDSIWKATSIVYPEVPHCACMFHLWNNIKTNFRKSQKQIKEVYFALARAYIVEEFNRHMAGLEAIDSRVKTYLMDIGYDKWSRAYSKANRTMTMTSNIAESVNAANKHARDLPVVNLLDFMTTLIQK
;
A
#
# COMPACT_ATOMS: atom_id res chain seq x y z
N MET A 1 -3.30 14.75 3.27
CA MET A 1 -3.71 13.94 2.11
C MET A 1 -2.51 13.12 1.64
N CYS A 2 -2.71 11.92 1.08
CA CYS A 2 -1.65 11.11 0.47
C CYS A 2 -2.20 10.28 -0.69
N ILE A 3 -1.33 9.87 -1.61
CA ILE A 3 -1.66 8.87 -2.64
C ILE A 3 -1.26 7.50 -2.10
N VAL A 4 -2.13 6.50 -2.26
CA VAL A 4 -1.82 5.12 -1.88
C VAL A 4 -2.02 4.21 -3.08
N SER A 5 -0.97 3.52 -3.50
CA SER A 5 -1.02 2.59 -4.62
C SER A 5 -0.08 1.40 -4.39
N ASP A 6 0.04 0.54 -5.40
CA ASP A 6 1.16 -0.38 -5.49
C ASP A 6 2.51 0.39 -5.57
N ARG A 7 3.60 -0.37 -5.42
CA ARG A 7 4.96 0.14 -5.44
C ARG A 7 5.66 -0.05 -6.78
N HIS A 8 4.93 0.09 -7.88
CA HIS A 8 5.49 0.03 -9.23
C HIS A 8 6.15 1.36 -9.59
N ASP A 9 7.38 1.30 -10.11
CA ASP A 9 8.24 2.47 -10.33
C ASP A 9 7.60 3.52 -11.25
N SER A 10 6.84 3.10 -12.25
CA SER A 10 6.15 4.02 -13.16
C SER A 10 5.10 4.88 -12.44
N ILE A 11 4.38 4.32 -11.46
CA ILE A 11 3.37 5.07 -10.71
C ILE A 11 4.06 6.07 -9.79
N TRP A 12 5.11 5.65 -9.10
CA TRP A 12 5.90 6.52 -8.21
C TRP A 12 6.54 7.69 -8.96
N LYS A 13 7.04 7.43 -10.17
CA LYS A 13 7.58 8.48 -11.03
C LYS A 13 6.48 9.42 -11.52
N ALA A 14 5.32 8.91 -11.92
CA ALA A 14 4.23 9.75 -12.40
C ALA A 14 3.67 10.63 -11.27
N THR A 15 3.47 10.08 -10.07
CA THR A 15 2.95 10.82 -8.92
C THR A 15 3.91 11.90 -8.46
N SER A 16 5.22 11.66 -8.47
CA SER A 16 6.19 12.69 -8.09
C SER A 16 6.28 13.85 -9.08
N ILE A 17 5.96 13.61 -10.35
CA ILE A 17 5.92 14.66 -11.39
C ILE A 17 4.62 15.46 -11.30
N VAL A 18 3.48 14.77 -11.21
CA VAL A 18 2.14 15.42 -11.28
C VAL A 18 1.70 15.99 -9.93
N TYR A 19 2.10 15.37 -8.83
CA TYR A 19 1.70 15.73 -7.47
C TYR A 19 2.90 15.78 -6.50
N PRO A 20 3.90 16.65 -6.74
CA PRO A 20 5.15 16.67 -5.98
C PRO A 20 4.96 16.91 -4.48
N GLU A 21 3.94 17.67 -4.10
CA GLU A 21 3.63 18.03 -2.71
C GLU A 21 2.78 16.99 -1.98
N VAL A 22 2.31 15.95 -2.67
CA VAL A 22 1.45 14.92 -2.08
C VAL A 22 2.28 13.68 -1.78
N PRO A 23 2.45 13.29 -0.51
CA PRO A 23 3.17 12.08 -0.16
C PRO A 23 2.57 10.86 -0.86
N HIS A 24 3.44 10.09 -1.50
CA HIS A 24 3.09 8.80 -2.07
C HIS A 24 3.46 7.69 -1.11
N CYS A 25 2.51 6.79 -0.86
CA CYS A 25 2.65 5.73 0.11
C CYS A 25 2.30 4.37 -0.50
N ALA A 26 3.01 3.34 -0.06
CA ALA A 26 2.72 1.97 -0.45
C ALA A 26 1.46 1.47 0.27
N CYS A 27 0.60 0.78 -0.49
CA CYS A 27 -0.49 -0.03 0.05
C CYS A 27 0.09 -1.19 0.88
N MET A 28 -0.42 -1.38 2.11
CA MET A 28 0.08 -2.43 3.01
C MET A 28 -0.13 -3.86 2.47
N PHE A 29 -1.20 -4.10 1.71
CA PHE A 29 -1.46 -5.43 1.12
C PHE A 29 -0.54 -5.73 -0.05
N HIS A 30 -0.28 -4.74 -0.91
CA HIS A 30 0.69 -4.89 -1.99
C HIS A 30 2.11 -5.09 -1.45
N LEU A 31 2.47 -4.32 -0.41
CA LEU A 31 3.77 -4.50 0.24
C LEU A 31 3.87 -5.88 0.91
N TRP A 32 2.81 -6.38 1.56
CA TRP A 32 2.75 -7.77 2.03
C TRP A 32 2.96 -8.77 0.90
N ASN A 33 2.32 -8.61 -0.25
CA ASN A 33 2.50 -9.51 -1.40
C ASN A 33 3.95 -9.51 -1.92
N ASN A 34 4.62 -8.35 -1.88
CA ASN A 34 6.04 -8.25 -2.22
C ASN A 34 6.92 -8.98 -1.19
N ILE A 35 6.63 -8.83 0.11
CA ILE A 35 7.33 -9.56 1.16
C ILE A 35 7.15 -11.07 0.95
N LYS A 36 5.91 -11.51 0.71
CA LYS A 36 5.57 -12.91 0.48
C LYS A 36 6.29 -13.54 -0.72
N THR A 37 6.53 -12.74 -1.75
CA THR A 37 7.22 -13.20 -2.97
C THR A 37 8.73 -13.31 -2.76
N ASN A 38 9.33 -12.33 -2.09
CA ASN A 38 10.79 -12.22 -1.93
C ASN A 38 11.34 -13.01 -0.73
N PHE A 39 10.55 -13.13 0.34
CA PHE A 39 10.90 -13.85 1.55
C PHE A 39 9.90 -14.98 1.67
N ARG A 40 10.35 -16.24 1.56
CA ARG A 40 9.45 -17.41 1.51
C ARG A 40 9.35 -18.20 2.81
N LYS A 41 10.22 -17.90 3.79
CA LYS A 41 10.24 -18.56 5.10
C LYS A 41 9.32 -17.85 6.09
N SER A 42 8.87 -18.55 7.13
CA SER A 42 8.13 -18.01 8.29
C SER A 42 6.95 -17.09 7.97
N GLN A 43 6.30 -17.30 6.82
CA GLN A 43 5.32 -16.37 6.25
C GLN A 43 4.16 -16.05 7.17
N LYS A 44 3.66 -17.03 7.91
CA LYS A 44 2.55 -16.82 8.85
C LYS A 44 2.93 -15.85 9.96
N GLN A 45 4.08 -16.07 10.61
CA GLN A 45 4.59 -15.22 11.69
C GLN A 45 4.93 -13.82 11.18
N ILE A 46 5.61 -13.73 10.02
CA ILE A 46 5.94 -12.46 9.37
C ILE A 46 4.65 -11.69 9.04
N LYS A 47 3.61 -12.35 8.52
CA LYS A 47 2.34 -11.70 8.17
C LYS A 47 1.71 -11.03 9.38
N GLU A 48 1.57 -11.76 10.48
CA GLU A 48 0.93 -11.28 11.70
C GLU A 48 1.66 -10.06 12.25
N VAL A 49 2.99 -10.14 12.38
CA VAL A 49 3.82 -9.03 12.89
C VAL A 49 3.86 -7.86 11.92
N TYR A 50 4.01 -8.10 10.62
CA TYR A 50 4.05 -7.04 9.59
C TYR A 50 2.78 -6.17 9.61
N PHE A 51 1.61 -6.79 9.70
CA PHE A 51 0.36 -6.05 9.69
C PHE A 51 0.13 -5.28 10.99
N ALA A 52 0.59 -5.79 12.13
CA ALA A 52 0.61 -5.05 13.40
C ALA A 52 1.57 -3.86 13.31
N LEU A 53 2.78 -4.09 12.82
CA LEU A 53 3.82 -3.10 12.58
C LEU A 53 3.35 -1.96 11.66
N ALA A 54 2.73 -2.28 10.52
CA ALA A 54 2.25 -1.28 9.57
C ALA A 54 1.17 -0.38 10.19
N ARG A 55 0.29 -0.95 11.03
CA ARG A 55 -0.86 -0.24 11.65
C ARG A 55 -0.55 0.46 12.96
N ALA A 56 0.60 0.17 13.57
CA ALA A 56 1.02 0.74 14.85
C ALA A 56 0.81 2.26 14.87
N TYR A 57 0.16 2.76 15.92
CA TYR A 57 -0.20 4.18 16.01
C TYR A 57 0.97 5.03 16.49
N ILE A 58 1.76 4.48 17.41
CA ILE A 58 2.91 5.16 18.02
C ILE A 58 4.22 4.47 17.65
N VAL A 59 5.29 5.25 17.66
CA VAL A 59 6.66 4.80 17.32
C VAL A 59 7.14 3.69 18.25
N GLU A 60 6.79 3.73 19.54
CA GLU A 60 7.18 2.70 20.51
C GLU A 60 6.60 1.32 20.13
N GLU A 61 5.29 1.27 19.83
CA GLU A 61 4.62 0.04 19.42
C GLU A 61 5.19 -0.48 18.10
N PHE A 62 5.46 0.42 17.15
CA PHE A 62 6.14 0.08 15.90
C PHE A 62 7.49 -0.57 16.18
N ASN A 63 8.33 0.05 17.01
CA ASN A 63 9.68 -0.44 17.29
C ASN A 63 9.64 -1.82 17.98
N ARG A 64 8.67 -2.06 18.86
CA ARG A 64 8.44 -3.38 19.47
C ARG A 64 8.11 -4.44 18.42
N HIS A 65 7.17 -4.15 17.51
CA HIS A 65 6.83 -5.09 16.44
C HIS A 65 8.00 -5.29 15.46
N MET A 66 8.80 -4.25 15.20
CA MET A 66 9.97 -4.33 14.33
C MET A 66 11.05 -5.23 14.91
N ALA A 67 11.32 -5.14 16.21
CA ALA A 67 12.22 -6.05 16.91
C ALA A 67 11.75 -7.51 16.81
N GLY A 68 10.44 -7.75 16.95
CA GLY A 68 9.84 -9.07 16.74
C GLY A 68 10.02 -9.59 15.31
N LEU A 69 9.84 -8.71 14.30
CA LEU A 69 10.05 -9.05 12.90
C LEU A 69 11.52 -9.39 12.60
N GLU A 70 12.45 -8.61 13.14
CA GLU A 70 13.88 -8.82 13.00
C GLU A 70 14.34 -10.15 13.59
N ALA A 71 13.79 -10.55 14.74
CA ALA A 71 14.05 -11.84 15.34
C ALA A 71 13.55 -13.02 14.48
N ILE A 72 12.52 -12.81 13.65
CA ILE A 72 12.00 -13.83 12.72
C ILE A 72 12.85 -13.88 11.45
N ASP A 73 13.07 -12.72 10.80
CA ASP A 73 13.89 -12.59 9.60
C ASP A 73 14.40 -11.14 9.44
N SER A 74 15.65 -10.91 9.82
CA SER A 74 16.31 -9.59 9.75
C SER A 74 16.34 -9.01 8.34
N ARG A 75 16.30 -9.84 7.29
CA ARG A 75 16.29 -9.39 5.90
C ARG A 75 15.00 -8.65 5.54
N VAL A 76 13.88 -9.01 6.19
CA VAL A 76 12.60 -8.31 5.99
C VAL A 76 12.66 -6.93 6.64
N LYS A 77 13.32 -6.77 7.79
CA LYS A 77 13.57 -5.46 8.40
C LYS A 77 14.39 -4.57 7.46
N THR A 78 15.53 -5.05 6.95
CA THR A 78 16.36 -4.29 6.00
C THR A 78 15.54 -3.85 4.79
N TYR A 79 14.80 -4.77 4.18
CA TYR A 79 13.92 -4.47 3.06
C TYR A 79 12.88 -3.38 3.37
N LEU A 80 12.25 -3.43 4.54
CA LEU A 80 11.26 -2.43 4.95
C LEU A 80 11.89 -1.07 5.26
N MET A 81 13.12 -1.06 5.77
CA MET A 81 13.91 0.14 6.02
C MET A 81 14.32 0.82 4.72
N ASP A 82 14.77 0.06 3.72
CA ASP A 82 15.19 0.59 2.41
C ASP A 82 14.05 1.30 1.66
N ILE A 83 12.79 0.89 1.90
CA ILE A 83 11.62 1.57 1.34
C ILE A 83 11.42 2.96 1.98
N GLY A 84 11.75 3.09 3.27
CA GLY A 84 11.45 4.24 4.13
C GLY A 84 10.15 4.03 4.91
N TYR A 85 10.23 4.08 6.24
CA TYR A 85 9.09 3.80 7.14
C TYR A 85 7.92 4.77 6.96
N ASP A 86 8.19 6.02 6.65
CA ASP A 86 7.19 7.05 6.38
C ASP A 86 6.31 6.72 5.17
N LYS A 87 6.80 5.90 4.24
CA LYS A 87 6.10 5.56 3.01
C LYS A 87 5.11 4.42 3.17
N TRP A 88 5.14 3.66 4.27
CA TRP A 88 4.27 2.49 4.44
C TRP A 88 3.69 2.32 5.84
N SER A 89 4.41 2.74 6.88
CA SER A 89 3.94 2.64 8.25
C SER A 89 3.05 3.82 8.62
N ARG A 90 2.11 3.58 9.54
CA ARG A 90 1.28 4.66 10.08
C ARG A 90 2.06 5.53 11.07
N ALA A 91 2.80 4.92 11.99
CA ALA A 91 3.54 5.62 13.05
C ALA A 91 4.55 6.67 12.53
N TYR A 92 5.18 6.43 11.38
CA TYR A 92 6.15 7.36 10.78
C TYR A 92 5.58 8.18 9.61
N SER A 93 4.31 7.98 9.25
CA SER A 93 3.72 8.67 8.12
C SER A 93 3.63 10.17 8.39
N LYS A 94 4.15 10.97 7.45
CA LYS A 94 3.99 12.44 7.45
C LYS A 94 2.57 12.88 7.09
N ALA A 95 1.80 11.99 6.45
CA ALA A 95 0.40 12.22 6.14
C ALA A 95 -0.52 11.57 7.19
N ASN A 96 -1.67 12.20 7.48
CA ASN A 96 -2.72 11.56 8.28
C ASN A 96 -3.35 10.40 7.47
N ARG A 97 -2.74 9.22 7.57
CA ARG A 97 -3.11 7.98 6.85
C ARG A 97 -4.11 7.10 7.57
N THR A 98 -4.71 7.60 8.65
CA THR A 98 -5.58 6.83 9.55
C THR A 98 -6.64 6.00 8.81
N MET A 99 -7.22 6.52 7.73
CA MET A 99 -8.27 5.84 6.95
C MET A 99 -7.78 5.21 5.64
N THR A 100 -6.54 5.51 5.20
CA THR A 100 -6.06 5.16 3.86
C THR A 100 -4.72 4.43 3.94
N MET A 101 -4.79 3.17 4.34
CA MET A 101 -3.63 2.24 4.37
C MET A 101 -3.66 1.22 3.23
N THR A 102 -4.79 1.11 2.53
CA THR A 102 -5.05 0.14 1.47
C THR A 102 -5.49 0.86 0.20
N SER A 103 -5.27 0.19 -0.93
CA SER A 103 -5.80 0.58 -2.24
C SER A 103 -7.12 -0.15 -2.56
N ASN A 104 -7.84 -0.70 -1.57
CA ASN A 104 -9.03 -1.53 -1.77
C ASN A 104 -10.11 -0.84 -2.62
N ILE A 105 -10.38 0.45 -2.38
CA ILE A 105 -11.36 1.21 -3.16
C ILE A 105 -10.93 1.27 -4.63
N ALA A 106 -9.66 1.61 -4.88
CA ALA A 106 -9.11 1.68 -6.23
C ALA A 106 -9.13 0.29 -6.91
N GLU A 107 -8.77 -0.76 -6.19
CA GLU A 107 -8.82 -2.15 -6.67
C GLU A 107 -10.25 -2.59 -7.02
N SER A 108 -11.24 -2.25 -6.18
CA SER A 108 -12.65 -2.57 -6.41
C SER A 108 -13.21 -1.86 -7.63
N VAL A 109 -12.94 -0.55 -7.79
CA VAL A 109 -13.34 0.22 -8.97
C VAL A 109 -12.65 -0.32 -10.23
N ASN A 110 -11.36 -0.62 -10.16
CA ASN A 110 -10.60 -1.20 -11.28
C ASN A 110 -11.15 -2.58 -11.69
N ALA A 111 -11.58 -3.39 -10.72
CA ALA A 111 -12.19 -4.69 -10.98
C ALA A 111 -13.57 -4.55 -11.63
N ALA A 112 -14.43 -3.64 -11.12
CA ALA A 112 -15.74 -3.36 -11.70
C ALA A 112 -15.64 -2.86 -13.14
N ASN A 113 -14.63 -2.04 -13.44
CA ASN A 113 -14.40 -1.45 -14.76
C ASN A 113 -13.50 -2.30 -15.66
N LYS A 114 -13.11 -3.52 -15.27
CA LYS A 114 -12.08 -4.30 -15.96
C LYS A 114 -12.33 -4.49 -17.46
N HIS A 115 -13.57 -4.65 -17.87
CA HIS A 115 -13.95 -4.80 -19.29
C HIS A 115 -14.31 -3.48 -19.96
N ALA A 116 -14.83 -2.51 -19.19
CA ALA A 116 -15.23 -1.21 -19.70
C ALA A 116 -14.04 -0.28 -19.97
N ARG A 117 -12.92 -0.45 -19.26
CA ARG A 117 -11.71 0.37 -19.39
C ARG A 117 -11.06 0.32 -20.78
N ASP A 118 -11.35 -0.72 -21.56
CA ASP A 118 -10.83 -0.88 -22.92
C ASP A 118 -11.80 -0.30 -23.98
N LEU A 119 -12.95 0.21 -23.55
CA LEU A 119 -13.91 0.87 -24.42
C LEU A 119 -13.52 2.32 -24.69
N PRO A 120 -14.04 2.95 -25.76
CA PRO A 120 -13.94 4.38 -25.95
C PRO A 120 -14.45 5.15 -24.72
N VAL A 121 -13.89 6.34 -24.47
CA VAL A 121 -14.15 7.14 -23.25
C VAL A 121 -15.64 7.35 -22.98
N VAL A 122 -16.45 7.57 -24.03
CA VAL A 122 -17.91 7.76 -23.91
C VAL A 122 -18.57 6.49 -23.36
N ASN A 123 -18.25 5.33 -23.92
CA ASN A 123 -18.81 4.05 -23.48
C ASN A 123 -18.35 3.65 -22.07
N LEU A 124 -17.11 3.98 -21.70
CA LEU A 124 -16.63 3.83 -20.32
C LEU A 124 -17.46 4.71 -19.35
N LEU A 125 -17.73 5.96 -19.73
CA LEU A 125 -18.53 6.87 -18.91
C LEU A 125 -19.97 6.39 -18.76
N ASP A 126 -20.60 5.91 -19.83
CA ASP A 126 -21.94 5.34 -19.81
C ASP A 126 -22.01 4.10 -18.89
N PHE A 127 -21.00 3.22 -18.97
CA PHE A 127 -20.90 2.06 -18.10
C PHE A 127 -20.79 2.46 -16.62
N MET A 128 -19.91 3.43 -16.29
CA MET A 128 -19.75 3.90 -14.91
C MET A 128 -21.03 4.54 -14.37
N THR A 129 -21.71 5.35 -15.18
CA THR A 129 -22.99 5.98 -14.83
C THR A 129 -24.04 4.91 -14.50
N THR A 130 -24.18 3.91 -15.36
CA THR A 130 -25.12 2.79 -15.16
C THR A 130 -24.80 1.98 -13.91
N LEU A 131 -23.52 1.80 -13.58
CA LEU A 131 -23.09 1.04 -12.42
C LEU A 131 -23.44 1.73 -11.10
N ILE A 132 -23.43 3.07 -11.07
CA ILE A 132 -23.74 3.88 -9.89
C ILE A 132 -25.26 4.09 -9.72
N GLN A 133 -26.01 4.08 -10.81
CA GLN A 133 -27.46 4.33 -10.83
C GLN A 133 -28.33 3.09 -10.53
N LYS A 134 -27.72 1.95 -10.18
CA LYS A 134 -28.42 0.76 -9.69
C LYS A 134 -28.70 0.85 -8.20
#